data_AF-A0A7S2LYX1-F1
#
_entry.id   AF-A0A7S2LYX1-F1
#
_cell.length_a   1.000
_cell.length_b   1.000
_cell.length_c   1.000
_cell.angle_alpha   90.00
_cell.angle_beta   90.00
_cell.angle_gamma   90.00
#
_symmetry.space_group_name_H-M   'P 1'
#
loop_
_entity.id
_entity.type
_entity.pdbx_description
1 polymer ?
#
loop_
_entity_poly.entity_id
_entity_poly.type
_entity_poly.pdbx_seq_one_letter_code
_entity_poly.pdbx_strand_id
1 'polypeptide(L)'
;LRYTGVPGMSSIAGGCLELAREAGGGELDVHFGTRIKEMRPKLSGTSVCAWELLDKDGNHLGEYDWVVVSGATPALARWRAGFKEEPPVFAAAHASGSELLQGLIARLDRPLDYGQTHVVMLAWDLKKDRTVAKCFESLPFDVAQVTNDEALAKVSVQSMGPDYAVVALHSTGAFAQKHKKVMGSGSYVSVSNNVAGTVEG
;
A
#
# COMPACT_ATOMS: atom_id res chain seq x y z
N LEU A 1 -21.78 -13.74 4.76
CA LEU A 1 -20.76 -14.38 5.62
C LEU A 1 -20.06 -13.31 6.43
N ARG A 2 -19.86 -13.50 7.75
CA ARG A 2 -18.95 -12.68 8.57
C ARG A 2 -17.68 -13.49 8.81
N TYR A 3 -16.51 -12.90 8.54
CA TYR A 3 -15.21 -13.53 8.80
C TYR A 3 -15.00 -13.71 10.31
N THR A 4 -14.66 -14.92 10.73
CA THR A 4 -14.42 -15.32 12.14
C THR A 4 -12.98 -15.76 12.40
N GLY A 5 -12.06 -15.51 11.46
CA GLY A 5 -10.65 -15.89 11.59
C GLY A 5 -9.86 -14.97 12.52
N VAL A 6 -8.57 -15.28 12.68
CA VAL A 6 -7.64 -14.49 13.50
C VAL A 6 -7.63 -13.04 13.01
N PRO A 7 -7.77 -12.03 13.89
CA PRO A 7 -7.69 -10.63 13.50
C PRO A 7 -6.35 -10.30 12.84
N GLY A 8 -6.40 -9.56 11.72
CA GLY A 8 -5.21 -9.11 10.99
C GLY A 8 -5.41 -9.15 9.49
N MET A 9 -4.89 -8.15 8.78
CA MET A 9 -5.03 -8.04 7.31
C MET A 9 -4.43 -9.26 6.59
N SER A 10 -3.33 -9.80 7.10
CA SER A 10 -2.69 -11.01 6.54
C SER A 10 -3.58 -12.25 6.66
N SER A 11 -4.28 -12.42 7.78
CA SER A 11 -5.20 -13.54 8.00
C SER A 11 -6.47 -13.42 7.14
N ILE A 12 -6.98 -12.19 6.97
CA ILE A 12 -8.10 -11.92 6.04
C ILE A 12 -7.69 -12.25 4.61
N ALA A 13 -6.52 -11.77 4.16
CA ALA A 13 -6.00 -12.06 2.83
C ALA A 13 -5.77 -13.57 2.64
N GLY A 14 -5.20 -14.25 3.64
CA GLY A 14 -5.03 -15.70 3.66
C GLY A 14 -6.36 -16.44 3.48
N GLY A 15 -7.38 -16.06 4.26
CA GLY A 15 -8.73 -16.65 4.14
C GLY A 15 -9.37 -16.42 2.76
N CYS A 16 -9.15 -15.27 2.12
CA CYS A 16 -9.61 -15.05 0.75
C CYS A 16 -8.94 -15.99 -0.26
N LEU A 17 -7.64 -16.25 -0.10
CA LEU A 17 -6.89 -17.17 -0.96
C LEU A 17 -7.35 -18.62 -0.76
N GLU A 18 -7.61 -19.02 0.48
CA GLU A 18 -8.16 -20.34 0.81
C GLU A 18 -9.53 -20.56 0.18
N LEU A 19 -10.44 -19.58 0.28
CA LEU A 19 -11.76 -19.64 -0.35
C LEU A 19 -11.67 -19.76 -1.87
N ALA A 20 -10.73 -19.06 -2.51
CA ALA A 20 -10.51 -19.19 -3.95
C ALA A 20 -10.05 -20.60 -4.34
N ARG A 21 -9.18 -21.22 -3.52
CA ARG A 21 -8.75 -22.61 -3.71
C ARG A 21 -9.91 -23.59 -3.54
N GLU A 22 -10.73 -23.43 -2.50
CA GLU A 22 -11.91 -24.26 -2.25
C GLU A 22 -12.96 -24.17 -3.38
N ALA A 23 -13.08 -23.00 -4.01
CA ALA A 23 -13.94 -22.78 -5.17
C ALA A 23 -13.39 -23.40 -6.48
N GLY A 24 -12.27 -24.13 -6.43
CA GLY A 24 -11.66 -24.77 -7.60
C GLY A 24 -10.65 -23.90 -8.35
N GLY A 25 -10.12 -22.84 -7.73
CA GLY A 25 -9.17 -21.89 -8.32
C GLY A 25 -7.77 -22.44 -8.65
N GLY A 26 -7.53 -23.74 -8.50
CA GLY A 26 -6.26 -24.38 -8.83
C GLY A 26 -5.18 -24.21 -7.75
N GLU A 27 -3.94 -24.53 -8.13
CA GLU A 27 -2.75 -24.35 -7.29
C GLU A 27 -2.36 -22.87 -7.23
N LEU A 28 -2.09 -22.38 -6.02
CA LEU A 28 -1.69 -21.00 -5.78
C LEU A 28 -0.20 -20.97 -5.43
N ASP A 29 0.59 -20.36 -6.29
CA ASP A 29 1.99 -20.05 -6.03
C ASP A 29 2.13 -18.60 -5.53
N VAL A 30 2.83 -18.42 -4.40
CA VAL A 30 2.89 -17.13 -3.69
C VAL A 30 4.34 -16.72 -3.48
N HIS A 31 4.70 -15.57 -4.05
CA HIS A 31 6.04 -15.00 -3.98
C HIS A 31 6.05 -13.73 -3.14
N PHE A 32 6.76 -13.73 -2.01
CA PHE A 32 6.97 -12.54 -1.17
C PHE A 32 8.37 -11.96 -1.37
N GLY A 33 8.53 -10.66 -1.08
CA GLY A 33 9.82 -9.97 -1.22
C GLY A 33 10.28 -9.76 -2.67
N THR A 34 9.50 -10.22 -3.65
CA THR A 34 9.81 -10.09 -5.07
C THR A 34 9.20 -8.81 -5.62
N ARG A 35 10.04 -7.93 -6.18
CA ARG A 35 9.61 -6.69 -6.83
C ARG A 35 9.59 -6.90 -8.33
N ILE A 36 8.40 -6.81 -8.94
CA ILE A 36 8.27 -6.73 -10.40
C ILE A 36 8.81 -5.37 -10.86
N LYS A 37 9.88 -5.39 -11.65
CA LYS A 37 10.48 -4.19 -12.25
C LYS A 37 9.97 -3.95 -13.66
N GLU A 38 9.71 -5.02 -14.41
CA GLU A 38 9.23 -4.93 -15.79
C GLU A 38 8.04 -5.86 -16.01
N MET A 39 7.09 -5.36 -16.79
CA MET A 39 5.94 -6.10 -17.30
C MET A 39 5.96 -5.96 -18.82
N ARG A 40 6.28 -7.04 -19.53
CA ARG A 40 6.44 -7.02 -20.98
C ARG A 40 5.26 -7.71 -21.66
N PRO A 41 4.39 -6.98 -22.38
CA PRO A 41 3.35 -7.61 -23.17
C PRO A 41 3.98 -8.34 -24.35
N LYS A 42 3.61 -9.60 -24.54
CA LYS A 42 3.87 -10.35 -25.77
C LYS A 42 2.73 -10.13 -26.74
N LEU A 43 3.05 -9.73 -27.96
CA LEU A 43 2.07 -9.38 -28.98
C LEU A 43 1.93 -10.48 -30.03
N SER A 44 0.69 -10.75 -30.42
CA SER A 44 0.34 -11.49 -31.62
C SER A 44 -0.44 -10.54 -32.54
N GLY A 45 0.26 -9.94 -33.51
CA GLY A 45 -0.27 -8.82 -34.28
C GLY A 45 -0.42 -7.57 -33.39
N THR A 46 -1.63 -7.04 -33.29
CA THR A 46 -1.96 -5.86 -32.47
C THR A 46 -2.52 -6.21 -31.08
N SER A 47 -2.65 -7.49 -30.76
CA SER A 47 -3.25 -7.97 -29.51
C SER A 47 -2.20 -8.53 -28.57
N VAL A 48 -2.31 -8.23 -27.28
CA VAL A 48 -1.51 -8.88 -26.23
C VAL A 48 -2.01 -10.31 -26.07
N CYS A 49 -1.12 -11.29 -26.22
CA CYS A 49 -1.43 -12.71 -26.03
C CYS A 49 -0.89 -13.27 -24.71
N ALA A 50 0.16 -12.68 -24.16
CA ALA A 50 0.74 -13.07 -22.88
C ALA A 50 1.55 -11.90 -22.27
N TRP A 51 2.01 -12.11 -21.05
CA TRP A 51 2.80 -11.17 -20.28
C TRP A 51 4.03 -11.87 -19.72
N GLU A 52 5.21 -11.30 -19.94
CA GLU A 52 6.45 -11.70 -19.29
C GLU A 52 6.73 -10.77 -18.10
N LEU A 53 7.02 -11.34 -16.94
CA LEU A 53 7.34 -10.59 -15.72
C LEU A 53 8.82 -10.74 -15.37
N LEU A 54 9.50 -9.62 -15.08
CA LEU A 54 10.89 -9.63 -14.62
C LEU A 54 11.04 -8.92 -13.28
N ASP A 55 11.93 -9.46 -12.45
CA ASP A 55 12.27 -8.86 -11.16
C ASP A 55 13.26 -7.67 -11.29
N LYS A 56 13.64 -7.10 -10.15
CA LYS A 56 14.58 -5.98 -10.08
C LYS A 56 15.98 -6.26 -10.63
N ASP A 57 16.40 -7.52 -10.60
CA ASP A 57 17.72 -7.99 -11.02
C ASP A 57 17.68 -8.48 -12.49
N GLY A 58 16.50 -8.44 -13.13
CA GLY A 58 16.28 -8.86 -14.50
C GLY A 58 16.01 -10.37 -14.64
N ASN A 59 15.77 -11.08 -13.53
CA ASN A 59 15.43 -12.49 -13.59
C ASN A 59 14.00 -12.66 -14.10
N HIS A 60 13.80 -13.69 -14.93
CA HIS A 60 12.50 -14.08 -15.44
C HIS A 60 11.66 -14.74 -14.34
N LEU A 61 10.49 -14.16 -14.04
CA LEU A 61 9.55 -14.65 -13.03
C LEU A 61 8.44 -15.53 -13.62
N GLY A 62 8.27 -15.53 -14.94
CA GLY A 62 7.28 -16.35 -15.62
C GLY A 62 6.51 -15.60 -16.70
N GLU A 63 5.69 -16.39 -17.40
CA GLU A 63 4.80 -15.94 -18.46
C GLU A 63 3.34 -16.23 -18.09
N TYR A 64 2.46 -15.27 -18.36
CA TYR A 64 1.07 -15.31 -17.91
C TYR A 64 0.14 -14.79 -19.00
N ASP A 65 -0.99 -15.45 -19.19
CA ASP A 65 -2.01 -14.98 -20.15
C ASP A 65 -2.65 -13.64 -19.69
N TRP A 66 -2.69 -13.40 -18.37
CA TRP A 66 -3.34 -12.24 -17.75
C TRP A 66 -2.50 -11.74 -16.57
N VAL A 67 -2.53 -10.43 -16.33
CA VAL A 67 -1.92 -9.80 -15.16
C VAL A 67 -2.93 -8.89 -14.48
N VAL A 68 -3.10 -9.05 -13.17
CA VAL A 68 -3.94 -8.18 -12.34
C VAL A 68 -3.03 -7.37 -11.42
N VAL A 69 -3.06 -6.04 -11.57
CA VAL A 69 -2.29 -5.13 -10.73
C VAL A 69 -3.20 -4.50 -9.68
N SER A 70 -3.08 -4.95 -8.44
CA SER A 70 -3.89 -4.47 -7.32
C SER A 70 -3.29 -3.26 -6.58
N GLY A 71 -1.99 -3.03 -6.72
CA GLY A 71 -1.30 -1.87 -6.14
C GLY A 71 -1.26 -0.68 -7.11
N ALA A 72 -1.51 0.53 -6.63
CA ALA A 72 -1.45 1.73 -7.48
C ALA A 72 -0.02 2.17 -7.81
N THR A 73 0.97 1.89 -6.95
CA THR A 73 2.35 2.39 -7.11
C THR A 73 3.00 2.03 -8.46
N PRO A 74 2.91 0.79 -8.97
CA PRO A 74 3.51 0.39 -10.25
C PRO A 74 2.93 1.09 -11.49
N ALA A 75 1.84 1.84 -11.33
CA ALA A 75 1.15 2.59 -12.39
C ALA A 75 1.23 4.12 -12.25
N LEU A 76 1.76 4.64 -11.15
CA LEU A 76 1.72 6.08 -10.83
C LEU A 76 3.08 6.75 -11.00
N ALA A 77 3.08 8.06 -11.32
CA ALA A 77 4.31 8.84 -11.50
C ALA A 77 5.24 8.82 -10.28
N ARG A 78 4.70 8.64 -9.06
CA ARG A 78 5.50 8.52 -7.84
C ARG A 78 6.58 7.43 -7.95
N TRP A 79 6.34 6.34 -8.69
CA TRP A 79 7.33 5.29 -8.91
C TRP A 79 8.69 5.85 -9.38
N ARG A 80 8.67 6.82 -10.30
CA ARG A 80 9.89 7.47 -10.82
C ARG A 80 10.66 8.19 -9.71
N ALA A 81 9.95 8.81 -8.77
CA ALA A 81 10.59 9.44 -7.61
C ALA A 81 11.33 8.41 -6.76
N GLY A 82 10.66 7.29 -6.45
CA GLY A 82 11.15 6.18 -5.62
C GLY A 82 12.34 5.43 -6.22
N PHE A 83 12.20 5.04 -7.48
CA PHE A 83 13.06 4.05 -8.11
C PHE A 83 13.93 4.61 -9.24
N LYS A 84 13.72 5.86 -9.65
CA LYS A 84 14.41 6.50 -10.79
C LYS A 84 14.28 5.71 -12.09
N GLU A 85 13.17 4.98 -12.22
CA GLU A 85 12.82 4.08 -13.32
C GLU A 85 11.40 4.41 -13.79
N GLU A 86 11.03 3.95 -14.97
CA GLU A 86 9.67 4.11 -15.48
C GLU A 86 8.70 3.14 -14.77
N PRO A 87 7.46 3.54 -14.43
CA PRO A 87 6.52 2.63 -13.80
C PRO A 87 6.25 1.42 -14.72
N PRO A 88 6.35 0.17 -14.25
CA PRO A 88 6.24 -1.01 -15.11
C PRO A 88 4.91 -1.09 -15.84
N VAL A 89 3.81 -0.66 -15.22
CA VAL A 89 2.48 -0.66 -15.85
C VAL A 89 2.38 0.42 -16.92
N PHE A 90 3.05 1.56 -16.72
CA PHE A 90 3.13 2.61 -17.74
C PHE A 90 3.93 2.14 -18.97
N ALA A 91 5.10 1.55 -18.73
CA ALA A 91 5.94 0.97 -19.79
C ALA A 91 5.19 -0.13 -20.56
N ALA A 92 4.51 -1.03 -19.84
CA ALA A 92 3.63 -2.05 -20.41
C ALA A 92 2.51 -1.46 -21.28
N ALA A 93 1.83 -0.42 -20.80
CA ALA A 93 0.74 0.21 -21.55
C ALA A 93 1.22 0.81 -22.87
N HIS A 94 2.40 1.44 -22.85
CA HIS A 94 3.00 1.97 -24.07
C HIS A 94 3.42 0.86 -25.03
N ALA A 95 4.12 -0.17 -24.53
CA ALA A 95 4.57 -1.31 -25.33
C ALA A 95 3.41 -2.12 -25.93
N SER A 96 2.27 -2.20 -25.22
CA SER A 96 1.07 -2.90 -25.70
C SER A 96 0.31 -2.13 -26.79
N GLY A 97 0.58 -0.84 -26.98
CA GLY A 97 -0.22 0.04 -27.84
C GLY A 97 -1.67 0.25 -27.37
N SER A 98 -2.03 -0.18 -26.15
CA SER A 98 -3.41 -0.10 -25.66
C SER A 98 -3.79 1.32 -25.23
N GLU A 99 -4.56 2.02 -26.05
CA GLU A 99 -5.09 3.34 -25.73
C GLU A 99 -5.98 3.33 -24.48
N LEU A 100 -6.76 2.26 -24.27
CA LEU A 100 -7.59 2.10 -23.08
C LEU A 100 -6.74 2.07 -21.80
N LEU A 101 -5.69 1.23 -21.79
CA LEU A 101 -4.82 1.10 -20.63
C LEU A 101 -4.05 2.40 -20.37
N GLN A 102 -3.55 3.05 -21.42
CA GLN A 102 -2.90 4.37 -21.31
C GLN A 102 -3.86 5.43 -20.76
N GLY A 103 -5.11 5.46 -21.22
CA GLY A 103 -6.15 6.36 -20.74
C GLY A 103 -6.52 6.11 -19.27
N LEU A 104 -6.57 4.85 -18.83
CA LEU A 104 -6.79 4.51 -17.42
C LEU A 104 -5.64 4.98 -16.53
N ILE A 105 -4.39 4.77 -16.96
CA ILE A 105 -3.20 5.23 -16.22
C ILE A 105 -3.19 6.76 -16.12
N ALA A 106 -3.50 7.48 -17.21
CA ALA A 106 -3.61 8.94 -17.18
C ALA A 106 -4.68 9.44 -16.20
N ARG A 107 -5.77 8.68 -16.00
CA ARG A 107 -6.80 9.00 -14.99
C ARG A 107 -6.31 8.74 -13.56
N LEU A 108 -5.47 7.72 -13.35
CA LEU A 108 -4.85 7.43 -12.06
C LEU A 108 -3.80 8.49 -11.69
N ASP A 109 -3.12 9.06 -12.69
CA ASP A 109 -2.10 10.11 -12.50
C ASP A 109 -2.70 11.51 -12.29
N ARG A 110 -4.03 11.66 -12.38
CA ARG A 110 -4.67 12.85 -11.79
C ARG A 110 -4.28 12.90 -10.32
N PRO A 111 -4.03 14.10 -9.76
CA PRO A 111 -3.75 14.23 -8.33
C PRO A 111 -4.95 13.68 -7.56
N LEU A 112 -4.88 12.41 -7.21
CA LEU A 112 -5.66 11.84 -6.15
C LEU A 112 -5.29 12.67 -4.93
N ASP A 113 -6.29 13.34 -4.36
CA ASP A 113 -6.11 14.24 -3.23
C ASP A 113 -5.73 13.40 -2.00
N TYR A 114 -4.45 13.06 -1.92
CA TYR A 114 -3.86 12.30 -0.84
C TYR A 114 -3.14 13.28 0.07
N GLY A 115 -3.77 13.60 1.21
CA GLY A 115 -3.09 14.27 2.30
C GLY A 115 -2.00 13.36 2.88
N GLN A 116 -0.75 13.83 2.91
CA GLN A 116 0.29 13.16 3.68
C GLN A 116 -0.16 13.05 5.13
N THR A 117 -0.03 11.89 5.74
CA THR A 117 -0.44 11.65 7.13
C THR A 117 0.64 10.85 7.81
N HIS A 118 1.08 11.28 8.99
CA HIS A 118 1.91 10.45 9.85
C HIS A 118 0.99 9.56 10.67
N VAL A 119 1.38 8.29 10.83
CA VAL A 119 0.64 7.35 11.67
C VAL A 119 1.57 6.85 12.76
N VAL A 120 1.18 7.07 14.02
CA VAL A 120 1.89 6.54 15.18
C VAL A 120 1.02 5.49 15.82
N MET A 121 1.59 4.30 16.05
CA MET A 121 0.93 3.23 16.78
C MET A 121 1.46 3.20 18.21
N LEU A 122 0.56 3.36 19.17
CA LEU A 122 0.83 3.25 20.59
C LEU A 122 0.32 1.90 21.07
N ALA A 123 1.15 1.18 21.82
CA ALA A 123 0.81 -0.12 22.38
C ALA A 123 1.09 -0.13 23.89
N TRP A 124 0.11 -0.60 24.67
CA TRP A 124 0.21 -0.75 26.11
C TRP A 124 0.12 -2.22 26.49
N ASP A 125 1.07 -2.69 27.31
CA ASP A 125 1.12 -4.04 27.86
C ASP A 125 0.08 -4.20 28.98
N LEU A 126 -0.99 -4.93 28.68
CA LEU A 126 -2.13 -5.10 29.58
C LEU A 126 -1.85 -6.07 30.72
N LYS A 127 -0.73 -6.80 30.69
CA LYS A 127 -0.29 -7.60 31.85
C LYS A 127 0.23 -6.71 32.96
N LYS A 128 0.69 -5.49 32.64
CA LYS A 128 1.24 -4.53 33.59
C LYS A 128 0.22 -3.50 34.05
N ASP A 129 -0.58 -2.95 33.14
CA ASP A 129 -1.60 -1.96 33.46
C ASP A 129 -2.79 -2.05 32.49
N ARG A 130 -3.98 -2.33 33.04
CA ARG A 130 -5.24 -2.40 32.29
C ARG A 130 -6.05 -1.10 32.31
N THR A 131 -5.60 -0.07 33.01
CA THR A 131 -6.35 1.18 33.16
C THR A 131 -6.61 1.82 31.81
N VAL A 132 -5.58 1.86 30.95
CA VAL A 132 -5.67 2.38 29.59
C VAL A 132 -6.68 1.57 28.75
N ALA A 133 -6.70 0.24 28.90
CA ALA A 133 -7.66 -0.58 28.17
C ALA A 133 -9.10 -0.24 28.54
N LYS A 134 -9.39 -0.10 29.82
CA LYS A 134 -10.73 0.28 30.30
C LYS A 134 -11.18 1.64 29.78
N CYS A 135 -10.26 2.61 29.68
CA CYS A 135 -10.57 3.92 29.11
C CYS A 135 -11.03 3.79 27.65
N PHE A 136 -10.29 3.04 26.82
CA PHE A 136 -10.66 2.85 25.41
C PHE A 136 -11.90 1.95 25.23
N GLU A 137 -12.04 0.88 26.03
CA GLU A 137 -13.24 0.01 26.05
C GLU A 137 -14.51 0.79 26.42
N SER A 138 -14.39 1.88 27.19
CA SER A 138 -15.53 2.73 27.56
C SER A 138 -15.96 3.72 26.48
N LEU A 139 -15.17 3.88 25.40
CA LEU A 139 -15.52 4.78 24.32
C LEU A 139 -16.61 4.16 23.44
N PRO A 140 -17.60 4.96 22.97
CA PRO A 140 -18.66 4.45 22.11
C PRO A 140 -18.23 4.27 20.65
N PHE A 141 -16.93 4.31 20.35
CA PHE A 141 -16.38 4.24 19.01
C PHE A 141 -14.99 3.59 19.01
N ASP A 142 -14.68 2.85 17.95
CA ASP A 142 -13.31 2.38 17.68
C ASP A 142 -12.53 3.41 16.85
N VAL A 143 -13.22 4.30 16.14
CA VAL A 143 -12.60 5.33 15.29
C VAL A 143 -13.25 6.67 15.56
N ALA A 144 -12.45 7.67 15.88
CA ALA A 144 -12.90 9.05 16.03
C ALA A 144 -12.09 9.98 15.13
N GLN A 145 -12.81 10.86 14.42
CA GLN A 145 -12.20 12.02 13.79
C GLN A 145 -11.99 13.09 14.86
N VAL A 146 -10.83 13.73 14.81
CA VAL A 146 -10.47 14.81 15.72
C VAL A 146 -10.57 16.11 14.93
N THR A 147 -11.36 17.04 15.45
CA THR A 147 -11.56 18.37 14.87
C THR A 147 -10.91 19.42 15.76
N ASN A 148 -10.42 20.51 15.17
CA ASN A 148 -9.81 21.65 15.88
C ASN A 148 -8.51 21.32 16.64
N ASP A 149 -7.79 20.28 16.21
CA ASP A 149 -6.43 19.99 16.68
C ASP A 149 -5.43 20.29 15.56
N GLU A 150 -4.28 20.89 15.89
CA GLU A 150 -3.26 21.27 14.91
C GLU A 150 -2.49 20.06 14.37
N ALA A 151 -2.40 18.98 15.15
CA ALA A 151 -1.55 17.84 14.89
C ALA A 151 -2.32 16.56 14.62
N LEU A 152 -3.44 16.30 15.30
CA LEU A 152 -4.17 15.05 15.30
C LEU A 152 -5.46 15.16 14.46
N ALA A 153 -5.64 14.27 13.48
CA ALA A 153 -6.85 14.23 12.65
C ALA A 153 -7.76 13.05 12.98
N LYS A 154 -7.19 11.92 13.42
CA LYS A 154 -7.97 10.71 13.69
C LYS A 154 -7.31 9.82 14.72
N VAL A 155 -8.12 9.22 15.58
CA VAL A 155 -7.74 8.17 16.52
C VAL A 155 -8.47 6.90 16.12
N SER A 156 -7.77 5.77 16.11
CA SER A 156 -8.37 4.46 15.85
C SER A 156 -7.84 3.41 16.80
N VAL A 157 -8.74 2.76 17.52
CA VAL A 157 -8.48 1.56 18.30
C VAL A 157 -8.30 0.41 17.33
N GLN A 158 -7.13 -0.23 17.38
CA GLN A 158 -6.76 -1.34 16.48
C GLN A 158 -6.97 -2.69 17.16
N SER A 159 -6.71 -2.76 18.46
CA SER A 159 -6.88 -3.99 19.24
C SER A 159 -7.05 -3.68 20.71
N MET A 160 -7.97 -4.40 21.36
CA MET A 160 -8.10 -4.49 22.82
C MET A 160 -7.91 -5.94 23.27
N GLY A 161 -6.93 -6.62 22.65
CA GLY A 161 -6.63 -8.03 22.92
C GLY A 161 -6.11 -8.26 24.35
N PRO A 162 -6.01 -9.52 24.80
CA PRO A 162 -5.69 -9.85 26.19
C PRO A 162 -4.32 -9.32 26.66
N ASP A 163 -3.35 -9.26 25.73
CA ASP A 163 -1.96 -8.91 26.04
C ASP A 163 -1.63 -7.44 25.77
N TYR A 164 -2.29 -6.81 24.78
CA TYR A 164 -2.00 -5.44 24.38
C TYR A 164 -3.26 -4.66 24.02
N ALA A 165 -3.32 -3.41 24.46
CA ALA A 165 -4.19 -2.39 23.87
C ALA A 165 -3.37 -1.59 22.84
N VAL A 166 -3.90 -1.43 21.63
CA VAL A 166 -3.21 -0.79 20.52
C VAL A 166 -4.11 0.28 19.91
N VAL A 167 -3.57 1.50 19.80
CA VAL A 167 -4.24 2.65 19.20
C VAL A 167 -3.34 3.27 18.15
N ALA A 168 -3.90 3.56 16.98
CA ALA A 168 -3.24 4.31 15.92
C ALA A 168 -3.75 5.76 15.90
N LEU A 169 -2.81 6.70 15.97
CA LEU A 169 -3.01 8.14 15.87
C LEU A 169 -2.57 8.59 14.49
N HIS A 170 -3.45 9.32 13.81
CA HIS A 170 -3.22 9.86 12.48
C HIS A 170 -3.11 11.37 12.56
N SER A 171 -2.03 11.93 11.99
CA SER A 171 -1.84 13.36 11.99
C SER A 171 -2.77 14.09 11.01
N THR A 172 -2.88 15.41 11.16
CA THR A 172 -3.39 16.28 10.09
C THR A 172 -2.40 16.31 8.92
N GLY A 173 -2.90 16.72 7.74
CA GLY A 173 -2.05 16.94 6.56
C GLY A 173 -1.05 18.07 6.76
N ALA A 174 -1.48 19.16 7.41
CA ALA A 174 -0.62 20.31 7.70
C ALA A 174 0.55 19.92 8.63
N PHE A 175 0.27 19.12 9.66
CA PHE A 175 1.30 18.61 10.56
C PHE A 175 2.28 17.69 9.84
N ALA A 176 1.78 16.72 9.06
CA ALA A 176 2.63 15.80 8.31
C ALA A 176 3.57 16.55 7.34
N GLN A 177 3.05 17.58 6.67
CA GLN A 177 3.82 18.40 5.74
C GLN A 177 4.93 19.20 6.46
N LYS A 178 4.63 19.80 7.61
CA LYS A 178 5.61 20.51 8.45
C LYS A 178 6.74 19.58 8.91
N HIS A 179 6.41 18.31 9.16
CA HIS A 179 7.33 17.31 9.68
C HIS A 179 7.76 16.26 8.64
N LYS A 180 7.72 16.59 7.34
CA LYS A 180 8.01 15.67 6.22
C LYS A 180 9.39 14.97 6.21
N LYS A 181 10.30 15.41 7.10
CA LYS A 181 11.66 14.85 7.25
C LYS A 181 11.76 13.74 8.32
N VAL A 182 10.68 13.44 9.04
CA VAL A 182 10.65 12.36 10.04
C VAL A 182 10.50 11.00 9.35
N MET A 183 11.47 10.10 9.55
CA MET A 183 11.48 8.75 8.95
C MET A 183 10.18 7.98 9.28
N GLY A 184 9.61 7.32 8.27
CA GLY A 184 8.33 6.60 8.37
C GLY A 184 7.10 7.39 7.88
N SER A 185 7.21 8.71 7.69
CA SER A 185 6.15 9.53 7.07
C SER A 185 6.01 9.36 5.56
N GLY A 186 6.93 8.60 4.98
CA GLY A 186 6.94 8.28 3.58
C GLY A 186 6.97 6.79 3.38
N SER A 187 5.96 6.25 2.69
CA SER A 187 6.21 5.06 1.87
C SER A 187 7.50 5.33 1.09
N TYR A 188 8.42 4.36 0.98
CA TYR A 188 9.79 4.49 0.42
C TYR A 188 9.95 5.41 -0.81
N VAL A 189 8.87 5.58 -1.56
CA VAL A 189 8.71 6.40 -2.75
C VAL A 189 8.54 7.92 -2.50
N SER A 190 8.07 8.39 -1.33
CA SER A 190 7.91 9.84 -1.06
C SER A 190 9.17 10.51 -0.49
N VAL A 191 10.10 9.74 0.07
CA VAL A 191 11.35 10.27 0.64
C VAL A 191 12.31 10.76 -0.45
N SER A 192 12.32 10.09 -1.60
CA SER A 192 13.23 10.38 -2.72
C SER A 192 12.84 11.56 -3.60
N ASN A 193 11.77 12.30 -3.23
CA ASN A 193 11.41 13.61 -3.79
C ASN A 193 12.02 14.81 -3.04
N ASN A 194 12.73 14.61 -1.91
CA ASN A 194 13.28 15.71 -1.12
C ASN A 194 14.83 15.81 -1.12
N VAL A 195 15.54 14.97 -1.88
CA VAL A 195 17.01 15.11 -2.07
C VAL A 195 17.28 15.93 -3.34
N ALA A 196 16.80 17.16 -3.34
CA ALA A 196 17.24 18.22 -4.24
C ALA A 196 17.31 19.50 -3.41
N GLY A 197 18.34 19.56 -2.57
CA GLY A 197 18.68 20.70 -1.73
C GLY A 197 20.18 20.70 -1.57
N THR A 198 20.82 21.58 -2.33
CA THR A 198 22.25 21.85 -2.39
C THR A 198 22.82 22.04 -0.99
N VAL A 199 23.91 21.33 -0.68
CA VAL A 199 24.77 21.66 0.46
C VAL A 199 25.78 22.68 -0.07
N GLU A 200 25.55 23.96 0.16
CA GLU A 200 26.64 24.94 0.17
C GLU A 200 27.11 25.10 1.63
N GLY A 201 28.43 25.10 1.78
CA GLY A 201 29.14 25.10 3.07
C GLY A 201 29.24 26.46 3.73
#